data_AF-X1FWP5-F1
#
_entry.id   AF-X1FWP5-F1
#
_cell.length_a   1.000
_cell.length_b   1.000
_cell.length_c   1.000
_cell.angle_alpha   90.00
_cell.angle_beta   90.00
_cell.angle_gamma   90.00
#
_symmetry.space_group_name_H-M   'P 1'
#
loop_
_entity.id
_entity.type
_entity.pdbx_description
1 polymer ?
#
loop_
_entity_poly.entity_id
_entity_poly.type
_entity_poly.pdbx_seq_one_letter_code
_entity_poly.pdbx_strand_id
1 'polypeptide(L)' 'MIKFHSTNYGTPDVDFKTAVLRGQALDKGLYMLNKIPTLGHRKIFSFKDLSLQEIAFEILTKI' A
#
# COMPACT_ATOMS: atom_id res chain seq x y z
N MET A 1 -10.90 -4.91 -2.78
CA MET A 1 -9.90 -3.95 -3.27
C MET A 1 -9.33 -3.24 -2.06
N ILE A 2 -8.01 -3.10 -1.96
CA ILE A 2 -7.38 -2.37 -0.86
C ILE A 2 -7.76 -0.90 -0.98
N LYS A 3 -7.96 -0.26 0.17
CA LYS A 3 -8.29 1.15 0.28
C LYS A 3 -7.34 1.84 1.26
N PHE A 4 -7.29 3.16 1.12
CA PHE A 4 -6.49 4.05 1.92
C PHE A 4 -7.40 4.98 2.73
N HIS A 5 -7.22 5.00 4.04
CA HIS A 5 -7.87 5.96 4.94
C HIS A 5 -6.92 7.12 5.23
N SER A 6 -7.48 8.27 5.62
CA SER A 6 -6.70 9.30 6.28
C SER A 6 -6.38 8.90 7.72
N THR A 7 -5.17 9.14 8.18
CA THR A 7 -4.78 8.97 9.60
C THR A 7 -5.63 9.79 10.57
N ASN A 8 -6.34 10.83 10.10
CA ASN A 8 -7.26 11.63 10.91
C ASN A 8 -8.71 11.12 10.84
N TYR A 9 -9.00 10.15 9.98
CA TYR A 9 -10.33 9.53 9.79
C TYR A 9 -11.47 10.53 9.52
N GLY A 10 -11.16 11.73 9.03
CA GLY A 10 -12.12 12.81 8.74
C GLY A 10 -12.55 12.89 7.28
N THR A 11 -12.14 11.92 6.45
CA THR A 11 -12.45 11.86 5.02
C THR A 11 -12.77 10.43 4.58
N PRO A 12 -13.55 10.24 3.50
CA PRO A 12 -13.81 8.90 2.97
C PRO A 12 -12.55 8.20 2.47
N ASP A 13 -12.54 6.87 2.58
CA ASP A 13 -11.49 6.03 2.03
C ASP A 13 -11.38 6.15 0.52
N VAL A 14 -10.15 6.12 0.00
CA VAL A 14 -9.84 6.25 -1.42
C VAL A 14 -9.04 5.06 -1.96
N ASP A 15 -8.92 4.96 -3.27
CA ASP A 15 -8.05 3.98 -3.93
C ASP A 15 -6.59 4.47 -4.00
N PHE A 16 -5.69 3.56 -4.43
CA PHE A 16 -4.26 3.85 -4.55
C PHE A 16 -3.97 5.06 -5.47
N LYS A 17 -4.61 5.10 -6.65
CA LYS A 17 -4.39 6.17 -7.63
C LYS A 17 -4.76 7.54 -7.04
N THR A 18 -5.89 7.61 -6.34
CA THR A 18 -6.35 8.85 -5.69
C THR A 18 -5.42 9.25 -4.55
N ALA A 19 -4.99 8.31 -3.71
CA ALA A 19 -4.06 8.59 -2.62
C ALA A 19 -2.73 9.17 -3.13
N VAL A 20 -2.15 8.57 -4.18
CA VAL A 20 -0.89 9.02 -4.78
C VAL A 20 -1.03 10.40 -5.44
N LEU A 21 -2.07 10.60 -6.25
CA LEU A 21 -2.24 11.87 -6.98
C LEU A 21 -2.64 13.03 -6.07
N ARG A 22 -3.39 12.76 -5.00
CA ARG A 22 -3.79 13.79 -4.04
C ARG A 22 -2.66 14.16 -3.07
N GLY A 23 -1.78 13.23 -2.75
CA GLY A 23 -0.70 13.43 -1.78
C GLY A 23 -1.23 13.45 -0.34
N GLN A 24 -1.63 14.62 0.16
CA GLN A 24 -2.17 14.78 1.52
C GLN A 24 -3.69 14.58 1.54
N ALA A 25 -4.22 13.94 2.59
CA ALA A 25 -5.66 13.80 2.74
C ALA A 25 -6.33 15.17 3.02
N LEU A 26 -7.63 15.30 2.70
CA LEU A 26 -8.33 16.60 2.77
C LEU A 26 -8.48 17.13 4.21
N ASP A 27 -8.42 16.25 5.20
CA ASP A 27 -8.41 16.56 6.63
C ASP A 27 -6.99 16.78 7.18
N LYS A 28 -6.00 17.01 6.30
CA LYS A 28 -4.57 17.20 6.60
C LYS A 28 -3.87 15.99 7.21
N GLY A 29 -4.52 14.83 7.24
CA GLY A 29 -3.88 13.55 7.58
C GLY A 29 -3.03 13.00 6.42
N LEU A 30 -2.42 11.84 6.67
CA LEU A 30 -1.68 11.07 5.65
C LEU A 30 -2.53 9.88 5.20
N TYR A 31 -2.34 9.42 3.96
CA TYR A 31 -2.97 8.20 3.49
C TYR A 31 -2.25 6.96 4.00
N MET A 32 -2.99 6.04 4.62
CA MET A 32 -2.51 4.75 5.12
C MET A 32 -3.41 3.62 4.63
N LEU A 33 -2.82 2.45 4.42
CA LEU A 33 -3.55 1.24 4.07
C LEU A 33 -4.54 0.86 5.18
N ASN A 34 -5.79 0.56 4.84
CA ASN A 34 -6.76 0.03 5.81
C ASN A 34 -6.35 -1.34 6.36
N LYS A 35 -5.61 -2.11 5.55
CA LYS A 35 -5.10 -3.42 5.92
C LYS A 35 -3.73 -3.60 5.29
N ILE A 36 -2.73 -3.92 6.11
CA ILE A 36 -1.40 -4.27 5.65
C ILE A 36 -1.44 -5.70 5.07
N PRO A 37 -1.13 -5.89 3.78
CA PRO A 37 -1.05 -7.23 3.19
C PRO A 37 0.05 -8.04 3.87
N THR A 38 -0.21 -9.33 4.10
CA THR A 38 0.79 -10.25 4.63
C THR A 38 1.31 -11.16 3.53
N LEU A 39 2.60 -11.49 3.60
CA LEU A 39 3.24 -12.44 2.70
C LEU A 39 3.59 -13.70 3.49
N GLY A 40 3.32 -14.87 2.92
CA GLY A 40 3.72 -16.14 3.54
C GLY A 40 5.23 -16.31 3.54
N HIS A 41 5.76 -16.99 4.56
CA HIS A 41 7.20 -17.23 4.72
C HIS A 41 7.87 -17.82 3.47
N ARG A 42 7.23 -18.81 2.82
CA ARG A 42 7.74 -19.41 1.57
C ARG A 42 7.96 -18.37 0.46
N LYS A 43 7.06 -17.39 0.33
CA LYS A 43 7.20 -16.32 -0.68
C LYS A 43 8.35 -15.39 -0.31
N ILE A 44 8.46 -14.99 0.96
CA ILE A 44 9.56 -14.14 1.44
C ILE A 44 10.92 -14.83 1.20
N PHE A 45 11.03 -16.14 1.50
CA PHE A 45 12.28 -16.87 1.26
C PHE A 45 12.67 -16.96 -0.21
N SER A 46 11.70 -16.96 -1.13
CA SER A 46 12.00 -16.94 -2.57
C SER A 46 12.64 -15.62 -3.05
N PHE A 47 12.57 -14.54 -2.27
CA PHE A 47 13.10 -13.23 -2.68
C PHE A 47 14.63 -13.18 -2.72
N LYS A 48 15.33 -14.13 -2.09
CA LYS A 48 16.80 -14.23 -2.16
C LYS A 48 17.31 -14.42 -3.59
N ASP A 49 16.47 -14.95 -4.47
CA ASP A 49 16.79 -15.28 -5.86
C ASP A 49 16.27 -14.21 -6.84
N LEU A 50 15.70 -13.11 -6.34
CA LEU A 50 15.09 -12.04 -7.14
C LEU A 50 15.94 -10.77 -7.12
N SER A 51 15.89 -10.03 -8.22
CA SER A 51 16.35 -8.64 -8.28
C SER A 51 15.46 -7.72 -7.45
N LEU A 52 15.98 -6.53 -7.11
CA LEU A 52 15.20 -5.52 -6.38
C LEU A 52 13.92 -5.12 -7.13
N GLN A 53 13.97 -5.07 -8.46
CA GLN A 53 12.85 -4.71 -9.33
C GLN A 53 11.75 -5.76 -9.27
N GLU A 54 12.11 -7.05 -9.29
CA GLU A 54 11.17 -8.16 -9.15
C GLU A 54 10.53 -8.16 -7.76
N ILE A 55 11.31 -7.92 -6.70
CA ILE A 55 10.79 -7.78 -5.33
C ILE A 55 9.81 -6.61 -5.25
N ALA A 56 10.15 -5.46 -5.83
CA ALA A 56 9.27 -4.29 -5.85
C ALA A 56 7.95 -4.58 -6.58
N PHE A 57 8.00 -5.26 -7.73
CA PHE A 57 6.81 -5.67 -8.47
C PHE A 57 5.92 -6.63 -7.66
N GLU A 58 6.52 -7.63 -7.02
CA GLU A 58 5.82 -8.60 -6.17
C GLU A 58 5.14 -7.94 -4.96
N ILE A 59 5.75 -6.91 -4.36
CA ILE A 59 5.18 -6.18 -3.22
C ILE A 59 4.08 -5.21 -3.69
N LEU A 60 4.36 -4.38 -4.69
CA LEU A 60 3.46 -3.31 -5.13
C LEU A 60 2.16 -3.85 -5.76
N THR A 61 2.18 -5.06 -6.34
CA THR A 61 0.97 -5.72 -6.86
C THR A 61 0.03 -6.25 -5.77
N LYS A 62 0.45 -6.22 -4.50
CA LYS A 62 -0.40 -6.56 -3.36
C LYS A 62 -1.11 -5.36 -2.75
N ILE A 63 -0.93 -4.17 -3.33
CA ILE A 63 -1.51 -2.90 -2.91
C ILE A 63 -2.73 -2.55 -3.77
#